data_AF-A0AAX2I0R3-F1
#
_entry.id   AF-A0AAX2I0R3-F1
#
_cell.length_a   1.000
_cell.length_b   1.000
_cell.length_c   1.000
_cell.angle_alpha   90.00
_cell.angle_beta   90.00
_cell.angle_gamma   90.00
#
_symmetry.space_group_name_H-M   'P 1'
#
loop_
_entity.id
_entity.type
_entity.pdbx_description
1 polymer ?
#
loop_
_entity_poly.entity_id
_entity_poly.type
_entity_poly.pdbx_seq_one_letter_code
_entity_poly.pdbx_strand_id
1 'polypeptide(L)'
;MTSLPITAKQFKPSIAEEPKIARLKQLDRHSLEQLIRGDILAIRIPNYCPEKTAASLNQYINQTAKLDEYTHEVYEKDQVVQNFYGVHRWGTPFNTAYGKAENESAKQKYYRDAAQMRILIDRLCAPDLPPIQALIENIKQHWPEGVVTASFEGKPMFAGIIRVMFPETAHLSETVPHVDCLPFSVAELEHQFSANIYIDTPPVGGELVVWDTEAFSFAEVALFEGGKLPEERLQRPLRIQPQKNELVIINTRRPHAICGFDSGKRISMQSFIGYNTNQPFYFWC
;
A
#
# COMPACT_ATOMS: atom_id res chain seq x y z
N MET A 1 43.73 -11.34 -7.16
CA MET A 1 42.87 -10.18 -6.85
C MET A 1 42.47 -9.52 -8.15
N THR A 2 41.21 -9.66 -8.55
CA THR A 2 40.46 -8.73 -9.41
C THR A 2 39.03 -9.25 -9.45
N SER A 3 38.19 -8.73 -8.57
CA SER A 3 36.74 -8.95 -8.56
C SER A 3 36.10 -8.16 -9.69
N LEU A 4 35.45 -8.86 -10.61
CA LEU A 4 34.58 -8.25 -11.62
C LEU A 4 33.34 -7.65 -10.94
N PRO A 5 32.86 -6.47 -11.37
CA PRO A 5 31.65 -5.87 -10.82
C PRO A 5 30.43 -6.67 -11.28
N ILE A 6 29.55 -7.00 -10.32
CA ILE A 6 28.22 -7.57 -10.58
C ILE A 6 27.39 -6.45 -11.21
N THR A 7 27.26 -6.46 -12.53
CA THR A 7 26.28 -5.63 -13.24
C THR A 7 24.89 -6.04 -12.78
N ALA A 8 24.18 -5.12 -12.12
CA ALA A 8 22.74 -5.19 -11.93
C ALA A 8 22.10 -5.38 -13.30
N LYS A 9 21.51 -6.57 -13.56
CA LYS A 9 20.71 -6.80 -14.75
C LYS A 9 19.55 -5.81 -14.70
N GLN A 10 19.59 -4.78 -15.55
CA GLN A 10 18.41 -4.00 -15.89
C GLN A 10 17.39 -4.99 -16.48
N PHE A 11 16.38 -5.33 -15.68
CA PHE A 11 15.22 -6.07 -16.14
C PHE A 11 14.52 -5.22 -17.20
N LYS A 12 14.61 -5.60 -18.48
CA LYS A 12 13.76 -5.05 -19.53
C LYS A 12 12.39 -5.72 -19.41
N PRO A 13 11.35 -5.00 -18.95
CA PRO A 13 10.02 -5.57 -18.85
C PRO A 13 9.43 -5.77 -20.25
N SER A 14 8.73 -6.89 -20.46
CA SER A 14 7.70 -6.93 -21.50
C SER A 14 6.54 -6.08 -21.03
N ILE A 15 6.02 -5.19 -21.88
CA ILE A 15 4.71 -4.58 -21.67
C ILE A 15 3.74 -5.77 -21.56
N ALA A 16 3.10 -5.93 -20.40
CA ALA A 16 2.09 -6.97 -20.24
C ALA A 16 1.01 -6.72 -21.29
N GLU A 17 0.54 -7.78 -21.93
CA GLU A 17 -0.78 -7.75 -22.55
C GLU A 17 -1.78 -7.24 -21.48
N GLU A 18 -2.83 -6.55 -21.90
CA GLU A 18 -3.83 -5.98 -21.01
C GLU A 18 -4.63 -6.96 -20.10
N PRO A 19 -4.67 -8.32 -20.26
CA PRO A 19 -5.70 -9.11 -19.58
C PRO A 19 -5.47 -9.31 -18.07
N LYS A 20 -4.31 -8.91 -17.52
CA LYS A 20 -4.01 -9.04 -16.08
C LYS A 20 -4.31 -7.78 -15.26
N ILE A 21 -4.81 -6.72 -15.88
CA ILE A 21 -5.19 -5.47 -15.21
C ILE A 21 -6.63 -5.13 -15.59
N ALA A 22 -7.51 -5.05 -14.59
CA ALA A 22 -8.85 -4.55 -14.81
C ALA A 22 -8.85 -3.01 -14.74
N ARG A 23 -8.94 -2.33 -15.89
CA ARG A 23 -9.12 -0.87 -15.93
C ARG A 23 -10.60 -0.53 -16.09
N LEU A 24 -11.17 0.09 -15.07
CA LEU A 24 -12.61 0.32 -14.95
C LEU A 24 -12.91 1.81 -14.75
N LYS A 25 -14.17 2.20 -15.04
CA LYS A 25 -14.68 3.54 -14.70
C LYS A 25 -15.15 3.64 -13.25
N GLN A 26 -15.63 2.52 -12.71
CA GLN A 26 -16.11 2.37 -11.35
C GLN A 26 -15.83 0.94 -10.89
N LEU A 27 -15.76 0.73 -9.59
CA LEU A 27 -15.56 -0.59 -9.03
C LEU A 27 -16.83 -1.41 -9.21
N ASP A 28 -16.68 -2.72 -9.36
CA ASP A 28 -17.80 -3.65 -9.38
C ASP A 28 -17.44 -4.92 -8.62
N ARG A 29 -18.45 -5.73 -8.35
CA ARG A 29 -18.27 -7.01 -7.66
C ARG A 29 -17.39 -7.98 -8.46
N HIS A 30 -17.56 -8.03 -9.78
CA HIS A 30 -16.88 -9.00 -10.64
C HIS A 30 -15.35 -8.83 -10.59
N SER A 31 -14.88 -7.59 -10.67
CA SER A 31 -13.46 -7.26 -10.60
C SER A 31 -12.85 -7.55 -9.23
N LEU A 32 -13.57 -7.29 -8.14
CA LEU A 32 -13.15 -7.69 -6.79
C LEU A 32 -12.99 -9.21 -6.69
N GLU A 33 -13.96 -9.97 -7.20
CA GLU A 33 -13.88 -11.43 -7.22
C GLU A 33 -12.72 -11.95 -8.09
N GLN A 34 -12.44 -11.32 -9.24
CA GLN A 34 -11.28 -11.64 -10.07
C GLN A 34 -9.96 -11.37 -9.31
N LEU A 35 -9.89 -10.28 -8.55
CA LEU A 35 -8.71 -9.96 -7.75
C LEU A 35 -8.52 -10.95 -6.59
N ILE A 36 -9.61 -11.36 -5.93
CA ILE A 36 -9.60 -12.39 -4.87
C ILE A 36 -9.10 -13.73 -5.40
N ARG A 37 -9.66 -14.19 -6.53
CA ARG A 37 -9.21 -15.45 -7.18
C ARG A 37 -7.79 -15.39 -7.75
N GLY A 38 -7.23 -14.19 -7.86
CA GLY A 38 -5.91 -13.97 -8.45
C GLY A 38 -5.90 -14.01 -9.99
N ASP A 39 -7.07 -13.97 -10.64
CA ASP A 39 -7.23 -13.94 -12.10
C ASP A 39 -6.53 -12.72 -12.71
N ILE A 40 -6.64 -11.57 -12.02
CA ILE A 40 -5.97 -10.31 -12.31
C ILE A 40 -4.95 -9.96 -11.21
N LEU A 41 -4.01 -9.08 -11.55
CA LEU A 41 -2.99 -8.57 -10.62
C LEU A 41 -3.40 -7.24 -9.99
N ALA A 42 -4.18 -6.44 -10.72
CA ALA A 42 -4.56 -5.11 -10.27
C ALA A 42 -5.93 -4.69 -10.80
N ILE A 43 -6.63 -3.91 -9.97
CA ILE A 43 -7.77 -3.09 -10.39
C ILE A 43 -7.30 -1.64 -10.48
N ARG A 44 -7.69 -0.94 -11.54
CA ARG A 44 -7.36 0.48 -11.78
C ARG A 44 -8.62 1.28 -12.08
N ILE A 45 -8.81 2.38 -11.37
CA ILE A 45 -9.91 3.33 -11.61
C ILE A 45 -9.34 4.74 -11.75
N PRO A 46 -9.16 5.24 -12.98
CA PRO A 46 -8.72 6.61 -13.22
C PRO A 46 -9.73 7.65 -12.72
N ASN A 47 -9.25 8.84 -12.36
CA ASN A 47 -10.10 9.96 -11.90
C ASN A 47 -11.01 9.60 -10.71
N TYR A 48 -10.51 8.72 -9.83
CA TYR A 48 -11.22 8.27 -8.63
C TYR A 48 -11.29 9.37 -7.56
N CYS A 49 -10.16 10.03 -7.29
CA CYS A 49 -10.11 11.16 -6.35
C CYS A 49 -10.56 12.45 -7.07
N PRO A 50 -11.51 13.23 -6.52
CA PRO A 50 -11.81 14.55 -7.07
C PRO A 50 -10.57 15.46 -7.05
N GLU A 51 -10.33 16.19 -8.14
CA GLU A 51 -9.16 17.07 -8.26
C GLU A 51 -9.09 18.11 -7.13
N LYS A 52 -10.24 18.65 -6.70
CA LYS A 52 -10.31 19.59 -5.57
C LYS A 52 -9.83 18.96 -4.26
N THR A 53 -10.24 17.72 -3.98
CA THR A 53 -9.82 16.96 -2.80
C THR A 53 -8.32 16.68 -2.86
N ALA A 54 -7.81 16.23 -4.02
CA ALA A 54 -6.39 16.00 -4.22
C ALA A 54 -5.55 17.27 -4.04
N ALA A 55 -6.01 18.40 -4.59
CA ALA A 55 -5.35 19.69 -4.44
C ALA A 55 -5.30 20.16 -2.97
N SER A 56 -6.41 20.02 -2.23
CA SER A 56 -6.47 20.36 -0.80
C SER A 56 -5.49 19.53 0.04
N LEU A 57 -5.48 18.21 -0.16
CA LEU A 57 -4.54 17.31 0.52
C LEU A 57 -3.08 17.63 0.15
N ASN A 58 -2.78 17.81 -1.14
CA ASN A 58 -1.43 18.13 -1.61
C ASN A 58 -0.93 19.47 -1.06
N GLN A 59 -1.80 20.49 -1.01
CA GLN A 59 -1.46 21.77 -0.40
C GLN A 59 -1.10 21.61 1.08
N TYR A 60 -1.92 20.90 1.86
CA TYR A 60 -1.65 20.67 3.28
C TYR A 60 -0.35 19.88 3.50
N ILE A 61 -0.12 18.83 2.69
CA ILE A 61 1.11 18.04 2.73
C ILE A 61 2.34 18.91 2.49
N ASN A 62 2.28 19.81 1.52
CA ASN A 62 3.42 20.67 1.17
C ASN A 62 3.68 21.79 2.18
N GLN A 63 2.64 22.28 2.86
CA GLN A 63 2.73 23.51 3.66
C GLN A 63 2.72 23.26 5.17
N THR A 64 2.15 22.14 5.62
CA THR A 64 1.78 21.98 7.04
C THR A 64 2.05 20.59 7.60
N ALA A 65 1.87 19.53 6.81
CA ALA A 65 2.02 18.17 7.33
C ALA A 65 3.45 17.91 7.82
N LYS A 66 3.55 17.32 9.01
CA LYS A 66 4.80 16.72 9.46
C LYS A 66 4.88 15.30 8.92
N LEU A 67 5.87 15.06 8.07
CA LEU A 67 6.15 13.74 7.52
C LEU A 67 7.18 13.03 8.39
N ASP A 68 6.89 11.78 8.76
CA ASP A 68 7.86 10.88 9.40
C ASP A 68 8.38 9.88 8.35
N GLU A 69 9.57 9.31 8.57
CA GLU A 69 10.04 8.18 7.78
C GLU A 69 9.14 6.94 7.97
N TYR A 70 8.87 6.22 6.89
CA TYR A 70 8.27 4.90 6.92
C TYR A 70 9.39 3.86 6.85
N THR A 71 9.76 3.30 8.00
CA THR A 71 10.83 2.31 8.11
C THR A 71 10.28 0.89 8.09
N HIS A 72 11.12 -0.03 7.65
CA HIS A 72 10.82 -1.47 7.63
C HIS A 72 11.80 -2.20 8.54
N GLU A 73 11.30 -3.22 9.25
CA GLU A 73 12.12 -4.13 10.02
C GLU A 73 12.89 -5.08 9.10
N VAL A 74 14.20 -5.11 9.25
CA VAL A 74 15.11 -5.97 8.50
C VAL A 74 16.03 -6.67 9.48
N TYR A 75 16.35 -7.94 9.21
CA TYR A 75 17.28 -8.71 10.02
C TYR A 75 18.68 -8.61 9.41
N GLU A 76 19.56 -7.87 10.06
CA GLU A 76 20.97 -7.74 9.68
C GLU A 76 21.84 -8.39 10.76
N LYS A 77 22.54 -9.48 10.42
CA LYS A 77 23.45 -10.20 11.34
C LYS A 77 22.77 -10.55 12.69
N ASP A 78 21.57 -11.11 12.62
CA ASP A 78 20.73 -11.49 13.77
C ASP A 78 20.26 -10.32 14.65
N GLN A 79 20.34 -9.07 14.15
CA GLN A 79 19.78 -7.88 14.80
C GLN A 79 18.65 -7.29 13.97
N VAL A 80 17.60 -6.82 14.64
CA VAL A 80 16.51 -6.06 14.02
C VAL A 80 16.98 -4.62 13.82
N VAL A 81 17.03 -4.18 12.56
CA VAL A 81 17.31 -2.80 12.18
C VAL A 81 16.11 -2.20 11.45
N GLN A 82 15.95 -0.88 11.56
CA GLN A 82 14.91 -0.12 10.89
C GLN A 82 15.53 0.56 9.66
N ASN A 83 15.19 0.07 8.47
CA ASN A 83 15.70 0.61 7.22
C ASN A 83 14.67 1.53 6.57
N PHE A 84 15.15 2.69 6.11
CA PHE A 84 14.36 3.66 5.37
C PHE A 84 14.55 3.47 3.86
N TYR A 85 13.46 3.28 3.14
CA TYR A 85 13.47 3.01 1.70
C TYR A 85 12.86 4.15 0.86
N GLY A 86 12.98 5.40 1.32
CA GLY A 86 12.55 6.58 0.56
C GLY A 86 11.06 6.90 0.63
N VAL A 87 10.32 6.24 1.51
CA VAL A 87 8.89 6.48 1.72
C VAL A 87 8.68 7.22 3.03
N HIS A 88 8.14 8.42 2.95
CA HIS A 88 7.67 9.17 4.12
C HIS A 88 6.17 8.91 4.32
N ARG A 89 5.69 9.15 5.53
CA ARG A 89 4.29 8.97 5.92
C ARG A 89 3.75 10.17 6.66
N TRP A 90 2.45 10.41 6.47
CA TRP A 90 1.63 11.23 7.33
C TRP A 90 0.49 10.38 7.90
N GLY A 91 0.49 10.25 9.22
CA GLY A 91 -0.29 9.25 9.97
C GLY A 91 0.62 8.15 10.53
N THR A 92 0.22 7.51 11.62
CA THR A 92 0.98 6.43 12.29
C THR A 92 0.46 5.09 11.77
N PRO A 93 1.31 4.20 11.21
CA PRO A 93 0.89 2.92 10.66
C PRO A 93 0.75 1.89 11.77
N PHE A 94 -0.17 0.95 11.59
CA PHE A 94 -0.52 -0.02 12.62
C PHE A 94 0.60 -1.01 12.94
N ASN A 95 1.52 -1.27 12.00
CA ASN A 95 2.68 -2.13 12.28
C ASN A 95 3.53 -1.65 13.46
N THR A 96 3.54 -0.35 13.75
CA THR A 96 4.21 0.21 14.94
C THR A 96 3.58 -0.22 16.27
N ALA A 97 2.37 -0.79 16.25
CA ALA A 97 1.63 -1.26 17.41
C ALA A 97 1.57 -2.80 17.51
N TYR A 98 2.15 -3.55 16.56
CA TYR A 98 2.12 -5.02 16.58
C TYR A 98 2.68 -5.61 17.88
N GLY A 99 1.94 -6.54 18.47
CA GLY A 99 2.36 -7.30 19.65
C GLY A 99 2.57 -6.46 20.91
N LYS A 100 2.25 -5.15 20.89
CA LYS A 100 2.43 -4.25 22.03
C LYS A 100 1.25 -4.36 23.01
N ALA A 101 1.56 -4.33 24.30
CA ALA A 101 0.52 -4.31 25.33
C ALA A 101 -0.30 -3.01 25.26
N GLU A 102 -1.55 -3.04 25.74
CA GLU A 102 -2.48 -1.90 25.62
C GLU A 102 -1.99 -0.62 26.34
N ASN A 103 -1.20 -0.80 27.40
CA ASN A 103 -0.60 0.28 28.18
C ASN A 103 0.72 0.81 27.59
N GLU A 104 1.23 0.22 26.51
CA GLU A 104 2.44 0.72 25.86
C GLU A 104 2.18 2.01 25.07
N SER A 105 3.14 2.92 25.17
CA SER A 105 3.06 4.26 24.58
C SER A 105 2.87 4.24 23.06
N ALA A 106 3.44 3.25 22.36
CA ALA A 106 3.34 3.11 20.91
C ALA A 106 1.91 2.83 20.45
N LYS A 107 1.21 1.90 21.12
CA LYS A 107 -0.18 1.54 20.80
C LYS A 107 -1.15 2.66 21.13
N GLN A 108 -0.97 3.31 22.28
CA GLN A 108 -1.75 4.50 22.64
C GLN A 108 -1.53 5.65 21.65
N LYS A 109 -0.28 5.85 21.20
CA LYS A 109 0.06 6.83 20.17
C LYS A 109 -0.66 6.52 18.85
N TYR A 110 -0.65 5.27 18.38
CA TYR A 110 -1.36 4.87 17.17
C TYR A 110 -2.84 5.30 17.20
N TYR A 111 -3.59 4.89 18.22
CA TYR A 111 -5.03 5.19 18.28
C TYR A 111 -5.34 6.68 18.48
N ARG A 112 -4.50 7.41 19.22
CA ARG A 112 -4.64 8.87 19.36
C ARG A 112 -4.40 9.57 18.03
N ASP A 113 -3.32 9.22 17.34
CA ASP A 113 -2.95 9.83 16.07
C ASP A 113 -3.98 9.47 14.99
N ALA A 114 -4.49 8.25 14.97
CA ALA A 114 -5.60 7.79 14.13
C ALA A 114 -6.86 8.67 14.26
N ALA A 115 -7.26 8.98 15.50
CA ALA A 115 -8.43 9.83 15.76
C ALA A 115 -8.21 11.27 15.26
N GLN A 116 -7.01 11.82 15.47
CA GLN A 116 -6.64 13.16 14.99
C GLN A 116 -6.58 13.23 13.46
N MET A 117 -5.97 12.22 12.83
CA MET A 117 -5.86 12.10 11.37
C MET A 117 -7.24 12.05 10.71
N ARG A 118 -8.18 11.27 11.26
CA ARG A 118 -9.56 11.18 10.76
C ARG A 118 -10.22 12.56 10.72
N ILE A 119 -10.25 13.28 11.85
CA ILE A 119 -10.87 14.60 11.94
C ILE A 119 -10.26 15.59 10.95
N LEU A 120 -8.93 15.56 10.80
CA LEU A 120 -8.21 16.49 9.94
C LEU A 120 -8.42 16.18 8.46
N ILE A 121 -8.33 14.92 8.05
CA ILE A 121 -8.58 14.50 6.66
C ILE A 121 -10.04 14.77 6.28
N ASP A 122 -11.00 14.49 7.15
CA ASP A 122 -12.41 14.81 6.93
C ASP A 122 -12.60 16.31 6.66
N ARG A 123 -11.96 17.17 7.47
CA ARG A 123 -12.00 18.62 7.28
C ARG A 123 -11.36 19.07 5.96
N LEU A 124 -10.23 18.48 5.58
CA LEU A 124 -9.52 18.85 4.35
C LEU A 124 -10.26 18.41 3.08
N CYS A 125 -11.01 17.31 3.17
CA CYS A 125 -11.77 16.78 2.03
C CYS A 125 -13.16 17.42 1.90
N ALA A 126 -13.70 18.00 2.96
CA ALA A 126 -15.03 18.62 2.97
C ALA A 126 -15.23 19.65 1.82
N PRO A 127 -16.42 19.67 1.19
CA PRO A 127 -17.63 18.90 1.54
C PRO A 127 -17.65 17.46 1.03
N ASP A 128 -16.64 17.04 0.25
CA ASP A 128 -16.55 15.68 -0.27
C ASP A 128 -16.05 14.70 0.80
N LEU A 129 -16.35 13.41 0.64
CA LEU A 129 -15.78 12.38 1.49
C LEU A 129 -14.28 12.23 1.21
N PRO A 130 -13.48 11.88 2.24
CA PRO A 130 -12.12 11.41 1.99
C PRO A 130 -12.11 10.26 0.98
N PRO A 131 -11.12 10.20 0.07
CA PRO A 131 -11.13 9.20 -1.01
C PRO A 131 -11.19 7.76 -0.50
N ILE A 132 -10.56 7.46 0.64
CA ILE A 132 -10.64 6.12 1.23
C ILE A 132 -12.02 5.78 1.79
N GLN A 133 -12.76 6.77 2.30
CA GLN A 133 -14.12 6.58 2.78
C GLN A 133 -15.08 6.39 1.62
N ALA A 134 -14.90 7.14 0.52
CA ALA A 134 -15.60 6.89 -0.72
C ALA A 134 -15.36 5.46 -1.26
N LEU A 135 -14.15 4.91 -1.07
CA LEU A 135 -13.85 3.51 -1.43
C LEU A 135 -14.58 2.50 -0.55
N ILE A 136 -14.59 2.72 0.77
CA ILE A 136 -15.33 1.90 1.71
C ILE A 136 -16.82 1.88 1.35
N GLU A 137 -17.42 3.03 1.06
CA GLU A 137 -18.82 3.12 0.64
C GLU A 137 -19.08 2.43 -0.71
N ASN A 138 -18.17 2.60 -1.67
CA ASN A 138 -18.29 1.98 -3.00
C ASN A 138 -18.25 0.45 -2.89
N ILE A 139 -17.27 -0.13 -2.19
CA ILE A 139 -17.22 -1.58 -1.98
C ILE A 139 -18.48 -2.06 -1.24
N LYS A 140 -18.95 -1.32 -0.23
CA LYS A 140 -20.15 -1.67 0.52
C LYS A 140 -21.41 -1.74 -0.36
N GLN A 141 -21.49 -0.99 -1.45
CA GLN A 141 -22.60 -1.07 -2.41
C GLN A 141 -22.56 -2.35 -3.27
N HIS A 142 -21.38 -2.95 -3.44
CA HIS A 142 -21.17 -4.10 -4.33
C HIS A 142 -20.93 -5.43 -3.59
N TRP A 143 -20.62 -5.37 -2.30
CA TRP A 143 -20.26 -6.54 -1.50
C TRP A 143 -21.32 -6.85 -0.44
N PRO A 144 -22.03 -8.00 -0.53
CA PRO A 144 -23.19 -8.28 0.32
C PRO A 144 -22.83 -8.49 1.79
N GLU A 145 -21.65 -9.05 2.08
CA GLU A 145 -21.16 -9.21 3.45
C GLU A 145 -20.73 -7.86 4.07
N GLY A 146 -20.63 -6.82 3.26
CA GLY A 146 -20.33 -5.46 3.68
C GLY A 146 -18.84 -5.15 3.79
N VAL A 147 -18.56 -4.03 4.44
CA VAL A 147 -17.21 -3.49 4.66
C VAL A 147 -17.16 -2.87 6.05
N VAL A 148 -16.07 -3.11 6.77
CA VAL A 148 -15.84 -2.56 8.10
C VAL A 148 -14.44 -1.94 8.20
N THR A 149 -14.32 -0.90 9.02
CA THR A 149 -12.99 -0.53 9.55
C THR A 149 -12.58 -1.61 10.53
N ALA A 150 -11.37 -2.15 10.37
CA ALA A 150 -10.89 -3.21 11.23
C ALA A 150 -10.78 -2.76 12.69
N SER A 151 -10.89 -3.73 13.59
CA SER A 151 -10.71 -3.56 15.02
C SER A 151 -10.10 -4.82 15.62
N PHE A 152 -8.98 -5.27 15.07
CA PHE A 152 -8.33 -6.54 15.46
C PHE A 152 -8.04 -6.64 16.95
N GLU A 153 -7.89 -5.49 17.62
CA GLU A 153 -7.62 -5.39 19.06
C GLU A 153 -8.75 -4.70 19.83
N GLY A 154 -9.99 -4.78 19.33
CA GLY A 154 -11.19 -4.25 19.98
C GLY A 154 -11.39 -2.73 19.89
N LYS A 155 -10.46 -2.00 19.26
CA LYS A 155 -10.58 -0.56 18.98
C LYS A 155 -10.60 -0.30 17.47
N PRO A 156 -11.48 0.60 16.97
CA PRO A 156 -11.50 0.93 15.55
C PRO A 156 -10.16 1.50 15.10
N MET A 157 -9.63 0.93 14.02
CA MET A 157 -8.37 1.34 13.42
C MET A 157 -8.58 2.56 12.51
N PHE A 158 -7.49 3.02 11.89
CA PHE A 158 -7.53 4.06 10.87
C PHE A 158 -7.25 3.46 9.49
N ALA A 159 -7.84 4.05 8.45
CA ALA A 159 -7.63 3.70 7.06
C ALA A 159 -7.33 4.98 6.28
N GLY A 160 -6.36 4.95 5.37
CA GLY A 160 -6.02 6.11 4.55
C GLY A 160 -4.88 6.98 5.08
N ILE A 161 -3.80 6.39 5.62
CA ILE A 161 -2.58 7.19 5.84
C ILE A 161 -2.03 7.68 4.50
N ILE A 162 -1.23 8.74 4.51
CA ILE A 162 -0.64 9.27 3.29
C ILE A 162 0.83 8.88 3.21
N ARG A 163 1.24 8.28 2.08
CA ARG A 163 2.62 8.00 1.74
C ARG A 163 3.13 9.05 0.75
N VAL A 164 4.33 9.58 0.99
CA VAL A 164 4.97 10.62 0.19
C VAL A 164 6.39 10.18 -0.15
N MET A 165 6.76 10.22 -1.42
CA MET A 165 8.13 9.99 -1.86
C MET A 165 8.65 11.22 -2.59
N PHE A 166 9.95 11.43 -2.49
CA PHE A 166 10.66 12.53 -3.12
C PHE A 166 11.84 12.01 -3.96
N PRO A 167 12.25 12.73 -5.02
CA PRO A 167 13.27 12.27 -5.96
C PRO A 167 14.60 11.89 -5.29
N GLU A 168 14.99 12.61 -4.25
CA GLU A 168 16.28 12.45 -3.55
C GLU A 168 16.45 11.05 -2.94
N THR A 169 15.34 10.36 -2.65
CA THR A 169 15.32 9.06 -1.98
C THR A 169 14.52 8.00 -2.74
N ALA A 170 13.89 8.35 -3.86
CA ALA A 170 13.01 7.46 -4.61
C ALA A 170 13.71 6.19 -5.11
N HIS A 171 15.00 6.28 -5.48
CA HIS A 171 15.80 5.15 -5.95
C HIS A 171 15.99 4.04 -4.90
N LEU A 172 15.84 4.34 -3.60
CA LEU A 172 15.96 3.35 -2.53
C LEU A 172 14.86 2.29 -2.62
N SER A 173 13.64 2.70 -2.97
CA SER A 173 12.47 1.82 -3.04
C SER A 173 12.54 0.82 -4.21
N GLU A 174 13.25 1.16 -5.29
CA GLU A 174 13.33 0.32 -6.49
C GLU A 174 14.10 -0.99 -6.26
N THR A 175 15.04 -0.97 -5.33
CA THR A 175 15.95 -2.08 -5.07
C THR A 175 15.40 -3.14 -4.13
N VAL A 176 14.20 -2.93 -3.58
CA VAL A 176 13.66 -3.73 -2.46
C VAL A 176 12.22 -4.18 -2.74
N PRO A 177 12.01 -5.17 -3.63
CA PRO A 177 10.72 -5.81 -3.74
C PRO A 177 10.37 -6.45 -2.39
N HIS A 178 9.15 -6.16 -1.92
CA HIS A 178 8.65 -6.63 -0.64
C HIS A 178 7.24 -7.19 -0.79
N VAL A 179 6.75 -7.77 0.30
CA VAL A 179 5.36 -8.16 0.47
C VAL A 179 4.88 -7.56 1.77
N ASP A 180 3.62 -7.14 1.81
CA ASP A 180 2.98 -6.77 3.06
C ASP A 180 2.03 -7.89 3.45
N CYS A 181 2.17 -8.38 4.68
CA CYS A 181 1.28 -9.39 5.26
C CYS A 181 1.04 -9.03 6.72
N LEU A 182 -0.21 -8.82 7.11
CA LEU A 182 -0.58 -8.66 8.51
C LEU A 182 -0.15 -9.92 9.26
N PRO A 183 0.49 -9.83 10.44
CA PRO A 183 0.89 -11.02 11.17
C PRO A 183 -0.30 -11.91 11.52
N PHE A 184 -0.13 -13.23 11.39
CA PHE A 184 -1.15 -14.23 11.73
C PHE A 184 -1.66 -14.07 13.17
N SER A 185 -0.78 -13.66 14.09
CA SER A 185 -1.11 -13.40 15.50
C SER A 185 -2.06 -12.21 15.71
N VAL A 186 -2.21 -11.33 14.72
CA VAL A 186 -3.15 -10.21 14.76
C VAL A 186 -4.48 -10.62 14.15
N ALA A 187 -4.47 -11.16 12.92
CA ALA A 187 -5.65 -11.71 12.29
C ALA A 187 -5.28 -12.72 11.19
N GLU A 188 -6.06 -13.79 11.11
CA GLU A 188 -5.97 -14.78 10.04
C GLU A 188 -6.84 -14.35 8.86
N LEU A 189 -6.19 -13.74 7.86
CA LEU A 189 -6.81 -13.27 6.62
C LEU A 189 -6.39 -14.15 5.43
N GLU A 190 -7.36 -14.68 4.68
CA GLU A 190 -7.12 -15.43 3.44
C GLU A 190 -6.42 -14.54 2.42
N HIS A 191 -6.89 -13.30 2.28
CA HIS A 191 -6.34 -12.33 1.33
C HIS A 191 -6.02 -11.00 2.00
N GLN A 192 -4.95 -10.37 1.53
CA GLN A 192 -4.59 -9.00 1.86
C GLN A 192 -4.30 -8.21 0.59
N PHE A 193 -4.91 -7.04 0.49
CA PHE A 193 -4.75 -6.11 -0.61
C PHE A 193 -4.31 -4.75 -0.08
N SER A 194 -3.77 -3.92 -0.96
CA SER A 194 -3.64 -2.48 -0.72
C SER A 194 -4.54 -1.73 -1.69
N ALA A 195 -5.19 -0.69 -1.22
CA ALA A 195 -5.77 0.35 -2.05
C ALA A 195 -4.90 1.60 -1.97
N ASN A 196 -4.34 2.01 -3.10
CA ASN A 196 -3.54 3.23 -3.23
C ASN A 196 -4.29 4.21 -4.11
N ILE A 197 -4.71 5.34 -3.53
CA ILE A 197 -5.34 6.45 -4.25
C ILE A 197 -4.27 7.51 -4.46
N TYR A 198 -3.81 7.65 -5.70
CA TYR A 198 -2.72 8.55 -6.05
C TYR A 198 -3.21 9.99 -6.07
N ILE A 199 -2.71 10.80 -5.15
CA ILE A 199 -3.02 12.23 -5.03
C ILE A 199 -2.12 13.04 -5.96
N ASP A 200 -0.88 12.59 -6.14
CA ASP A 200 0.08 13.17 -7.06
C ASP A 200 1.06 12.12 -7.56
N THR A 201 1.59 12.32 -8.76
CA THR A 201 2.49 11.36 -9.42
C THR A 201 3.63 12.10 -10.10
N PRO A 202 4.87 11.55 -10.10
CA PRO A 202 5.96 12.13 -10.85
C PRO A 202 5.66 12.06 -12.36
N PRO A 203 6.21 12.98 -13.17
CA PRO A 203 5.97 12.99 -14.62
C PRO A 203 6.56 11.78 -15.35
N VAL A 204 7.65 11.21 -14.82
CA VAL A 204 8.34 10.01 -15.32
C VAL A 204 8.82 9.19 -14.12
N GLY A 205 8.76 7.87 -14.21
CA GLY A 205 9.14 6.97 -13.13
C GLY A 205 8.02 6.79 -12.10
N GLY A 206 8.37 6.26 -10.92
CA GLY A 206 7.41 6.07 -9.83
C GLY A 206 6.37 4.96 -10.07
N GLU A 207 6.59 4.12 -11.08
CA GLU A 207 5.73 2.98 -11.40
C GLU A 207 5.64 2.04 -10.22
N LEU A 208 4.45 1.47 -10.02
CA LEU A 208 4.25 0.32 -9.16
C LEU A 208 4.58 -0.94 -9.97
N VAL A 209 5.54 -1.72 -9.50
CA VAL A 209 5.86 -3.03 -10.06
C VAL A 209 5.16 -4.09 -9.22
N VAL A 210 4.45 -5.02 -9.87
CA VAL A 210 3.81 -6.19 -9.24
C VAL A 210 4.24 -7.42 -10.01
N TRP A 211 4.69 -8.46 -9.31
CA TRP A 211 5.13 -9.69 -9.96
C TRP A 211 3.97 -10.67 -10.12
N ASP A 212 3.84 -11.25 -11.33
CA ASP A 212 2.82 -12.26 -11.65
C ASP A 212 3.21 -13.63 -11.09
N THR A 213 3.04 -13.76 -9.79
CA THR A 213 3.21 -15.00 -9.04
C THR A 213 2.01 -15.24 -8.14
N GLU A 214 1.85 -16.47 -7.65
CA GLU A 214 0.95 -16.75 -6.55
C GLU A 214 1.26 -15.87 -5.33
N ALA A 215 0.23 -15.51 -4.58
CA ALA A 215 0.38 -14.80 -3.31
C ALA A 215 1.03 -15.74 -2.29
N PHE A 216 1.99 -15.24 -1.51
CA PHE A 216 2.64 -16.04 -0.47
C PHE A 216 1.69 -16.33 0.70
N SER A 217 1.69 -17.56 1.19
CA SER A 217 1.06 -17.98 2.44
C SER A 217 1.73 -17.35 3.67
N PHE A 218 1.11 -17.46 4.85
CA PHE A 218 1.67 -16.89 6.08
C PHE A 218 2.99 -17.58 6.44
N ALA A 219 3.02 -18.90 6.25
CA ALA A 219 4.21 -19.71 6.47
C ALA A 219 5.35 -19.28 5.54
N GLU A 220 5.08 -19.05 4.26
CA GLU A 220 6.10 -18.54 3.35
C GLU A 220 6.61 -17.16 3.76
N VAL A 221 5.73 -16.21 4.10
CA VAL A 221 6.14 -14.86 4.52
C VAL A 221 7.06 -14.91 5.73
N ALA A 222 6.76 -15.76 6.72
CA ALA A 222 7.58 -15.94 7.91
C ALA A 222 9.00 -16.48 7.60
N LEU A 223 9.23 -17.13 6.45
CA LEU A 223 10.55 -17.66 6.08
C LEU A 223 11.51 -16.57 5.57
N PHE A 224 11.00 -15.45 5.07
CA PHE A 224 11.80 -14.38 4.49
C PHE A 224 11.51 -13.01 5.11
N GLU A 225 10.87 -12.97 6.27
CA GLU A 225 10.63 -11.73 7.02
C GLU A 225 11.97 -11.01 7.27
N GLY A 226 12.10 -9.79 6.75
CA GLY A 226 13.34 -9.01 6.76
C GLY A 226 14.50 -9.59 5.94
N GLY A 227 14.24 -10.58 5.08
CA GLY A 227 15.19 -11.23 4.18
C GLY A 227 14.90 -10.98 2.69
N LYS A 228 15.63 -11.65 1.81
CA LYS A 228 15.43 -11.56 0.34
C LYS A 228 14.30 -12.48 -0.11
N LEU A 229 13.42 -11.97 -0.97
CA LEU A 229 12.41 -12.78 -1.64
C LEU A 229 13.06 -13.79 -2.61
N PRO A 230 12.45 -14.99 -2.81
CA PRO A 230 12.97 -15.97 -3.75
C PRO A 230 13.01 -15.45 -5.19
N GLU A 231 14.13 -15.60 -5.89
CA GLU A 231 14.35 -15.03 -7.23
C GLU A 231 13.37 -15.58 -8.27
N GLU A 232 12.99 -16.86 -8.15
CA GLU A 232 11.99 -17.51 -8.98
C GLU A 232 10.58 -16.93 -8.83
N ARG A 233 10.30 -16.23 -7.71
CA ARG A 233 9.05 -15.51 -7.45
C ARG A 233 9.09 -14.06 -7.94
N LEU A 234 10.28 -13.59 -8.36
CA LEU A 234 10.51 -12.28 -8.94
C LEU A 234 10.62 -12.32 -10.47
N GLN A 235 9.92 -13.28 -11.08
CA GLN A 235 9.79 -13.40 -12.53
C GLN A 235 8.52 -12.67 -13.03
N ARG A 236 8.52 -12.23 -14.30
CA ARG A 236 7.36 -11.59 -14.96
C ARG A 236 6.84 -10.33 -14.22
N PRO A 237 7.66 -9.28 -14.04
CA PRO A 237 7.21 -8.03 -13.46
C PRO A 237 6.21 -7.33 -14.39
N LEU A 238 5.06 -6.95 -13.84
CA LEU A 238 4.10 -6.05 -14.47
C LEU A 238 4.30 -4.64 -13.91
N ARG A 239 4.40 -3.64 -14.78
CA ARG A 239 4.54 -2.23 -14.39
C ARG A 239 3.23 -1.49 -14.56
N ILE A 240 2.82 -0.78 -13.52
CA ILE A 240 1.68 0.12 -13.51
C ILE A 240 2.22 1.53 -13.35
N GLN A 241 2.10 2.36 -14.38
CA GLN A 241 2.28 3.80 -14.25
C GLN A 241 0.98 4.38 -13.68
N PRO A 242 0.92 4.75 -12.39
CA PRO A 242 -0.26 5.36 -11.83
C PRO A 242 -0.48 6.75 -12.42
N GLN A 243 -1.74 7.12 -12.58
CA GLN A 243 -2.14 8.48 -12.94
C GLN A 243 -2.50 9.26 -11.67
N LYS A 244 -2.32 10.58 -11.71
CA LYS A 244 -2.91 11.45 -10.68
C LYS A 244 -4.41 11.17 -10.57
N ASN A 245 -4.90 11.14 -9.34
CA ASN A 245 -6.27 10.84 -8.94
C ASN A 245 -6.73 9.40 -9.21
N GLU A 246 -5.84 8.47 -9.57
CA GLU A 246 -6.20 7.08 -9.82
C GLU A 246 -6.27 6.25 -8.53
N LEU A 247 -7.23 5.33 -8.45
CA LEU A 247 -7.20 4.22 -7.49
C LEU A 247 -6.52 3.01 -8.14
N VAL A 248 -5.58 2.39 -7.43
CA VAL A 248 -5.01 1.09 -7.78
C VAL A 248 -5.14 0.14 -6.60
N ILE A 249 -5.70 -1.05 -6.83
CA ILE A 249 -5.81 -2.12 -5.84
C ILE A 249 -4.99 -3.32 -6.29
N ILE A 250 -4.12 -3.85 -5.41
CA ILE A 250 -3.29 -5.04 -5.67
C ILE A 250 -3.31 -5.99 -4.47
N ASN A 251 -3.01 -7.27 -4.68
CA ASN A 251 -2.75 -8.20 -3.59
C ASN A 251 -1.31 -7.99 -3.07
N THR A 252 -1.18 -7.61 -1.79
CA THR A 252 0.13 -7.24 -1.22
C THR A 252 0.95 -8.43 -0.73
N ARG A 253 0.37 -9.63 -0.72
CA ARG A 253 1.10 -10.89 -0.50
C ARG A 253 1.81 -11.36 -1.78
N ARG A 254 1.68 -10.64 -2.90
CA ARG A 254 2.56 -10.77 -4.07
C ARG A 254 3.72 -9.76 -3.97
N PRO A 255 4.92 -10.10 -4.46
CA PRO A 255 6.01 -9.14 -4.52
C PRO A 255 5.59 -7.87 -5.23
N HIS A 256 5.97 -6.73 -4.67
CA HIS A 256 5.79 -5.43 -5.29
C HIS A 256 6.89 -4.45 -4.87
N ALA A 257 7.10 -3.43 -5.72
CA ALA A 257 8.13 -2.41 -5.54
C ALA A 257 7.69 -1.11 -6.21
N ILE A 258 8.39 -0.01 -5.91
CA ILE A 258 8.15 1.28 -6.56
C ILE A 258 9.43 1.68 -7.28
N CYS A 259 9.33 1.98 -8.58
CA CYS A 259 10.46 2.48 -9.35
C CYS A 259 10.89 3.88 -8.91
N GLY A 260 12.19 4.19 -9.06
CA GLY A 260 12.71 5.52 -8.81
C GLY A 260 12.13 6.58 -9.76
N PHE A 261 12.32 7.85 -9.41
CA PHE A 261 11.98 9.00 -10.25
C PHE A 261 12.87 10.20 -9.88
N ASP A 262 13.12 11.08 -10.85
CA ASP A 262 14.08 12.18 -10.71
C ASP A 262 13.45 13.56 -10.52
N SER A 263 12.11 13.67 -10.60
CA SER A 263 11.41 14.95 -10.43
C SER A 263 9.97 14.78 -9.94
N GLY A 264 9.39 15.86 -9.40
CA GLY A 264 8.03 15.85 -8.85
C GLY A 264 7.94 15.14 -7.51
N LYS A 265 6.75 14.64 -7.17
CA LYS A 265 6.47 13.86 -5.96
C LYS A 265 5.55 12.70 -6.30
N ARG A 266 5.63 11.64 -5.51
CA ARG A 266 4.65 10.55 -5.55
C ARG A 266 3.89 10.55 -4.24
N ILE A 267 2.60 10.89 -4.28
CA ILE A 267 1.75 11.01 -3.10
C ILE A 267 0.56 10.07 -3.27
N SER A 268 0.32 9.22 -2.27
CA SER A 268 -0.86 8.34 -2.26
C SER A 268 -1.50 8.29 -0.89
N MET A 269 -2.83 8.34 -0.84
CA MET A 269 -3.61 7.90 0.31
C MET A 269 -3.76 6.38 0.24
N GLN A 270 -3.36 5.66 1.28
CA GLN A 270 -3.30 4.21 1.29
C GLN A 270 -4.07 3.58 2.45
N SER A 271 -4.73 2.47 2.17
CA SER A 271 -5.18 1.51 3.17
C SER A 271 -4.83 0.08 2.75
N PHE A 272 -4.62 -0.79 3.72
CA PHE A 272 -4.76 -2.23 3.52
C PHE A 272 -6.24 -2.63 3.58
N ILE A 273 -6.53 -3.75 2.90
CA ILE A 273 -7.84 -4.39 2.83
C ILE A 273 -7.64 -5.88 3.09
N GLY A 274 -8.35 -6.43 4.06
CA GLY A 274 -8.35 -7.85 4.41
C GLY A 274 -9.65 -8.49 4.00
N TYR A 275 -9.60 -9.76 3.61
CA TYR A 275 -10.77 -10.52 3.21
C TYR A 275 -10.65 -12.00 3.59
N ASN A 276 -11.77 -12.53 4.08
CA ASN A 276 -12.02 -13.96 4.27
C ASN A 276 -13.29 -14.31 3.51
N THR A 277 -13.34 -15.52 2.94
CA THR A 277 -14.51 -16.02 2.23
C THR A 277 -15.78 -15.87 3.07
N ASN A 278 -16.82 -15.29 2.49
CA ASN A 278 -18.10 -14.99 3.15
C ASN A 278 -18.02 -14.06 4.39
N GLN A 279 -17.00 -13.20 4.47
CA GLN A 279 -16.88 -12.15 5.48
C GLN A 279 -16.82 -10.75 4.83
N PRO A 280 -17.09 -9.66 5.60
CA PRO A 280 -16.87 -8.31 5.10
C PRO A 280 -15.41 -8.07 4.71
N PHE A 281 -15.17 -7.03 3.91
CA PHE A 281 -13.83 -6.48 3.79
C PHE A 281 -13.43 -5.67 5.04
N TYR A 282 -12.18 -5.83 5.47
CA TYR A 282 -11.63 -5.14 6.64
C TYR A 282 -10.61 -4.08 6.20
N PHE A 283 -10.80 -2.82 6.59
CA PHE A 283 -9.88 -1.72 6.24
C PHE A 283 -9.02 -1.29 7.43
N TRP A 284 -7.71 -1.17 7.23
CA TRP A 284 -6.77 -0.59 8.20
C TRP A 284 -5.51 -0.03 7.53
N CYS A 285 -4.70 0.69 8.29
CA CYS A 285 -3.35 1.07 7.92
C CYS A 285 -2.48 1.33 9.15
#